data_AF-A0A9P9Q2S6-F1
#
_entry.id   AF-A0A9P9Q2S6-F1
#
_cell.length_a   1.000
_cell.length_b   1.000
_cell.length_c   1.000
_cell.angle_alpha   90.00
_cell.angle_beta   90.00
_cell.angle_gamma   90.00
#
_symmetry.space_group_name_H-M   'P 1'
#
loop_
_entity.id
_entity.type
_entity.pdbx_description
1 polymer ?
#
loop_
_entity_poly.entity_id
_entity_poly.type
_entity_poly.pdbx_seq_one_letter_code
_entity_poly.pdbx_strand_id
1 'polypeptide(L)'
;MYTKAALISALVGLAAAAPVPSATFETTDNTTTVFSYNPTTQTLSLDAAVPGGQRTFVRADASLGFTQAHSASLPGDAYTSPFDNTPQTSEGSTGTLTFEGKSFSACPDGTSSPSGQTVYQLFADAVRPEDRGEDCIGVRFATAIWRGPIAYEYV
;
A
#
# COMPACT_ATOMS: atom_id res chain seq x y z
N MET A 1 18.62 8.01 2.38
CA MET A 1 17.81 8.54 1.27
C MET A 1 16.54 7.72 1.22
N TYR A 2 15.37 8.34 1.38
CA TYR A 2 14.07 7.66 1.28
C TYR A 2 13.54 7.84 -0.14
N THR A 3 13.05 6.76 -0.75
CA THR A 3 12.34 6.86 -2.04
C THR A 3 10.85 6.84 -1.74
N LYS A 4 10.14 7.90 -2.14
CA LYS A 4 8.69 7.98 -2.02
C LYS A 4 8.07 7.25 -3.21
N ALA A 5 7.24 6.25 -2.92
CA ALA A 5 6.52 5.49 -3.93
C ALA A 5 5.01 5.68 -3.68
N ALA A 6 4.32 6.28 -4.65
CA ALA A 6 2.86 6.26 -4.63
C ALA A 6 2.39 4.90 -5.12
N LEU A 7 1.46 4.32 -4.37
CA LEU A 7 0.74 3.14 -4.77
C LEU A 7 -0.55 3.60 -5.44
N ILE A 8 -0.52 3.65 -6.77
CA ILE A 8 -1.68 4.04 -7.56
C ILE A 8 -2.55 2.80 -7.69
N SER A 9 -3.56 2.72 -6.82
CA SER A 9 -4.78 1.91 -6.91
C SER A 9 -4.61 0.44 -7.32
N ALA A 10 -4.94 -0.47 -6.41
CA ALA A 10 -5.27 -1.85 -6.78
C ALA A 10 -6.52 -1.79 -7.69
N LEU A 11 -6.34 -1.94 -9.00
CA LEU A 11 -7.43 -1.93 -9.96
C LEU A 11 -8.41 -3.09 -9.67
N VAL A 12 -9.51 -2.77 -8.98
CA VAL A 12 -10.78 -3.47 -9.17
C VAL A 12 -11.60 -2.54 -10.08
N GLY A 13 -11.90 -3.04 -11.28
CA GLY A 13 -12.31 -2.24 -12.41
C GLY A 13 -13.55 -1.37 -12.19
N LEU A 14 -13.46 -0.11 -12.61
CA LEU A 14 -14.58 0.58 -13.25
C LEU A 14 -14.03 1.55 -14.29
N ALA A 15 -14.32 1.27 -15.55
CA ALA A 15 -13.99 2.13 -16.67
C ALA A 15 -14.90 3.37 -16.67
N ALA A 16 -14.30 4.55 -16.75
CA ALA A 16 -14.90 5.71 -17.39
C ALA A 16 -13.78 6.51 -18.07
N ALA A 17 -13.80 6.52 -19.40
CA ALA A 17 -12.86 7.23 -20.25
C ALA A 17 -13.24 8.72 -20.35
N ALA A 18 -12.27 9.64 -20.19
CA ALA A 18 -12.31 11.01 -20.74
C ALA A 18 -10.89 11.62 -20.72
N PRO A 19 -10.60 12.63 -21.58
CA PRO A 19 -9.30 12.81 -22.24
C PRO A 19 -8.26 13.54 -21.39
N VAL A 20 -6.99 13.30 -21.74
CA VAL A 20 -5.81 13.98 -21.17
C VAL A 20 -5.87 15.48 -21.51
N PRO A 21 -5.75 16.36 -20.50
CA PRO A 21 -4.70 17.36 -20.61
C PRO A 21 -3.95 17.51 -19.28
N SER A 22 -2.62 17.43 -19.36
CA SER A 22 -1.68 17.99 -18.38
C SER A 22 -2.13 17.95 -16.91
N ALA A 23 -2.09 16.76 -16.30
CA ALA A 23 -2.55 16.59 -14.92
C ALA A 23 -1.59 17.22 -13.91
N THR A 24 -1.73 18.52 -13.66
CA THR A 24 -1.54 19.05 -12.31
C THR A 24 -2.65 18.44 -11.45
N PHE A 25 -2.30 17.45 -10.64
CA PHE A 25 -3.23 16.74 -9.77
C PHE A 25 -3.61 17.67 -8.60
N GLU A 26 -4.65 18.48 -8.80
CA GLU A 26 -5.29 19.25 -7.73
C GLU A 26 -5.90 18.31 -6.70
N THR A 27 -5.78 18.72 -5.44
CA THR A 27 -6.03 17.96 -4.23
C THR A 27 -7.54 17.77 -3.98
N THR A 28 -8.17 16.72 -4.52
CA THR A 28 -9.49 16.25 -4.05
C THR A 28 -9.72 14.73 -4.12
N ASP A 29 -8.75 13.90 -4.52
CA ASP A 29 -8.91 12.43 -4.44
C ASP A 29 -8.35 11.88 -3.13
N ASN A 30 -9.27 11.59 -2.19
CA ASN A 30 -9.03 10.94 -0.91
C ASN A 30 -8.79 9.41 -1.02
N THR A 31 -8.52 8.90 -2.21
CA THR A 31 -8.47 7.45 -2.51
C THR A 31 -7.05 6.92 -2.71
N THR A 32 -6.02 7.76 -2.57
CA THR A 32 -4.62 7.35 -2.77
C THR A 32 -3.91 7.12 -1.44
N THR A 33 -3.25 5.98 -1.29
CA THR A 33 -2.33 5.70 -0.18
C THR A 33 -0.89 5.77 -0.68
N VAL A 34 -0.06 6.58 -0.02
CA VAL A 34 1.35 6.77 -0.40
C VAL A 34 2.23 6.15 0.66
N PHE A 35 3.26 5.43 0.22
CA PHE A 35 4.22 4.80 1.11
C PHE A 35 5.63 5.41 0.94
N SER A 36 6.34 5.48 2.05
CA SER A 36 7.77 5.77 2.11
C SER A 36 8.54 4.47 2.30
N TYR A 37 9.50 4.22 1.42
CA TYR A 37 10.36 3.04 1.47
C TYR A 37 11.79 3.41 1.89
N ASN A 38 12.37 2.64 2.81
CA ASN A 38 13.77 2.73 3.19
C ASN A 38 14.56 1.57 2.56
N PRO A 39 15.41 1.83 1.54
CA PRO A 39 16.16 0.77 0.85
C PRO A 39 17.25 0.13 1.71
N THR A 40 17.72 0.78 2.77
CA THR A 40 18.77 0.24 3.64
C THR A 40 18.22 -0.81 4.61
N THR A 41 17.01 -0.59 5.12
CA THR A 41 16.36 -1.48 6.09
C THR A 41 15.25 -2.33 5.48
N GLN A 42 14.92 -2.13 4.20
CA GLN A 42 13.82 -2.79 3.50
C GLN A 42 12.48 -2.66 4.26
N THR A 43 12.25 -1.50 4.86
CA THR A 43 11.03 -1.20 5.63
C THR A 43 10.12 -0.24 4.87
N LEU A 44 8.81 -0.39 5.08
CA LEU A 44 7.77 0.44 4.49
C LEU A 44 6.99 1.21 5.58
N SER A 45 6.53 2.41 5.29
CA SER A 45 5.71 3.24 6.19
C SER A 45 4.76 4.10 5.36
N LEU A 46 3.65 4.55 5.94
CA LEU A 46 2.80 5.55 5.27
C LEU A 46 3.57 6.87 5.15
N ASP A 47 3.45 7.55 4.00
CA ASP A 47 3.97 8.90 3.81
C ASP A 47 3.03 9.90 4.49
N ALA A 48 3.07 9.90 5.82
CA ALA A 48 2.27 10.74 6.69
C ALA A 48 3.15 11.44 7.73
N ALA A 49 2.94 12.74 7.92
CA ALA A 49 3.61 13.56 8.91
C ALA A 49 2.84 13.51 10.25
N VAL A 50 3.00 12.40 10.97
CA VAL A 50 2.47 12.22 12.34
C VAL A 50 3.60 11.87 13.29
N PRO A 51 3.59 12.34 14.56
CA PRO A 51 4.49 11.88 15.61
C PRO A 51 4.58 10.34 15.64
N GLY A 52 5.79 9.79 15.72
CA GLY A 52 6.02 8.34 15.71
C GLY A 52 5.86 7.67 14.32
N GLY A 53 5.29 8.36 13.35
CA GLY A 53 4.99 7.82 12.01
C GLY A 53 3.89 6.75 12.03
N GLN A 54 3.64 6.15 10.87
CA GLN A 54 2.78 4.97 10.72
C GLN A 54 3.55 3.91 9.94
N ARG A 55 4.02 2.88 10.64
CA ARG A 55 4.87 1.84 10.05
C ARG A 55 4.01 0.74 9.47
N THR A 56 4.31 0.31 8.25
CA THR A 56 3.65 -0.83 7.62
C THR A 56 4.32 -2.13 8.04
N PHE A 57 3.53 -3.19 8.20
CA PHE A 57 4.00 -4.51 8.60
C PHE A 57 3.13 -5.62 7.99
N VAL A 58 3.66 -6.83 7.95
CA VAL A 58 2.93 -8.08 7.65
C VAL A 58 2.85 -8.90 8.94
N ARG A 59 1.72 -9.52 9.23
CA ARG A 59 1.55 -10.38 10.42
C ARG A 59 1.82 -11.85 10.11
N ALA A 60 1.84 -12.68 11.15
CA ALA A 60 1.98 -14.14 11.01
C ALA A 60 0.82 -14.83 10.26
N ASP A 61 -0.35 -14.19 10.22
CA ASP A 61 -1.48 -14.60 9.39
C ASP A 61 -1.43 -14.03 7.95
N ALA A 62 -0.29 -13.47 7.56
CA ALA A 62 -0.02 -12.80 6.29
C ALA A 62 -0.70 -11.44 6.08
N SER A 63 -1.54 -10.96 6.99
CA SER A 63 -2.26 -9.70 6.80
C SER A 63 -1.30 -8.50 6.77
N LEU A 64 -1.48 -7.61 5.79
CA LEU A 64 -0.80 -6.32 5.69
C LEU A 64 -1.52 -5.30 6.58
N GLY A 65 -0.78 -4.63 7.45
CA GLY A 65 -1.29 -3.60 8.35
C GLY A 65 -0.33 -2.44 8.50
N PHE A 66 -0.76 -1.43 9.27
CA PHE A 66 0.09 -0.31 9.66
C PHE A 66 -0.23 0.14 11.09
N THR A 67 0.75 0.75 11.76
CA THR A 67 0.57 1.24 13.14
C THR A 67 -0.36 2.46 13.16
N GLN A 68 -1.09 2.62 14.26
CA GLN A 68 -1.91 3.82 14.49
C GLN A 68 -1.04 5.07 14.48
N ALA A 69 -1.59 6.19 14.00
CA ALA A 69 -0.97 7.51 14.16
C ALA A 69 -0.59 7.77 15.63
N HIS A 70 0.49 8.52 15.85
CA HIS A 70 1.01 8.83 17.19
C HIS A 70 1.55 7.62 17.97
N SER A 71 1.62 6.43 17.36
CA SER A 71 2.09 5.20 18.00
C SER A 71 3.04 4.40 17.10
N ALA A 72 4.21 4.09 17.65
CA ALA A 72 5.16 3.16 17.05
C ALA A 72 4.97 1.72 17.55
N SER A 73 3.88 1.43 18.27
CA SER A 73 3.61 0.10 18.82
C SER A 73 3.28 -0.89 17.71
N LEU A 74 4.08 -1.95 17.62
CA LEU A 74 3.87 -3.04 16.68
C LEU A 74 3.24 -4.23 17.39
N PRO A 75 2.37 -5.00 16.72
CA PRO A 75 1.99 -6.33 17.18
C PRO A 75 3.22 -7.22 17.39
N GLY A 76 3.15 -8.14 18.36
CA GLY A 76 4.28 -9.04 18.68
C GLY A 76 4.65 -10.02 17.56
N ASP A 77 3.75 -10.21 16.60
CA ASP A 77 3.88 -11.08 15.44
C ASP A 77 4.16 -10.31 14.13
N ALA A 78 4.55 -9.04 14.22
CA ALA A 78 4.75 -8.18 13.06
C ALA A 78 6.13 -8.35 12.41
N TYR A 79 6.14 -8.68 11.12
CA TYR A 79 7.28 -8.58 10.23
C TYR A 79 7.30 -7.20 9.55
N THR A 80 8.35 -6.41 9.78
CA THR A 80 8.49 -5.07 9.19
C THR A 80 9.34 -5.04 7.92
N SER A 81 9.91 -6.18 7.55
CA SER A 81 10.86 -6.36 6.45
C SER A 81 11.00 -7.84 6.09
N PRO A 82 11.46 -8.19 4.88
CA PRO A 82 11.80 -7.28 3.79
C PRO A 82 10.62 -6.93 2.90
N PHE A 83 10.32 -5.63 2.79
CA PHE A 83 9.62 -5.10 1.63
C PHE A 83 10.64 -4.84 0.52
N ASP A 84 10.30 -5.20 -0.71
CA ASP A 84 11.16 -4.96 -1.88
C ASP A 84 10.43 -3.99 -2.81
N ASN A 85 11.02 -2.82 -3.00
CA ASN A 85 10.49 -1.79 -3.88
C ASN A 85 11.46 -1.57 -5.05
N THR A 86 11.00 -1.88 -6.26
CA THR A 86 11.66 -1.48 -7.51
C THR A 86 11.00 -0.19 -7.97
N PRO A 87 11.67 0.97 -7.89
CA PRO A 87 11.05 2.23 -8.29
C PRO A 87 10.83 2.30 -9.80
N GLN A 88 9.84 3.08 -10.22
CA GLN A 88 9.72 3.52 -11.60
C GLN A 88 10.99 4.28 -12.03
N THR A 89 11.53 3.98 -13.22
CA THR A 89 12.76 4.61 -13.75
C THR A 89 12.52 5.52 -14.96
N SER A 90 11.41 5.34 -15.68
CA SER A 90 11.05 6.16 -16.84
C SER A 90 9.54 6.40 -16.93
N GLU A 91 9.15 7.46 -17.64
CA GLU A 91 7.75 7.72 -17.98
C GLU A 91 7.19 6.56 -18.83
N GLY A 92 5.95 6.13 -18.52
CA GLY A 92 5.33 4.96 -19.16
C GLY A 92 5.75 3.59 -18.59
N SER A 93 6.68 3.55 -17.64
CA SER A 93 6.98 2.34 -16.84
C SER A 93 6.31 2.40 -15.48
N THR A 94 6.12 1.24 -14.85
CA THR A 94 5.75 1.12 -13.44
C THR A 94 6.84 0.37 -12.69
N GLY A 95 7.02 0.74 -11.44
CA GLY A 95 7.80 -0.05 -10.50
C GLY A 95 6.94 -1.13 -9.83
N THR A 96 7.53 -1.86 -8.90
CA THR A 96 6.86 -2.93 -8.16
C THR A 96 7.13 -2.83 -6.67
N LEU A 97 6.15 -3.25 -5.87
CA LEU A 97 6.31 -3.47 -4.44
C LEU A 97 5.90 -4.91 -4.10
N THR A 98 6.81 -5.63 -3.44
CA THR A 98 6.62 -7.01 -2.97
C THR A 98 7.03 -7.14 -1.51
N PHE A 99 6.69 -8.26 -0.89
CA PHE A 99 7.19 -8.66 0.43
C PHE A 99 7.88 -10.03 0.30
N GLU A 100 9.13 -10.11 0.76
CA GLU A 100 10.01 -11.28 0.53
C GLU A 100 10.01 -11.75 -0.94
N GLY A 101 10.07 -10.79 -1.87
CA GLY A 101 10.03 -11.06 -3.31
C GLY A 101 8.72 -11.62 -3.87
N LYS A 102 7.64 -11.75 -3.07
CA LYS A 102 6.34 -12.23 -3.53
C LYS A 102 5.26 -11.14 -3.53
N SER A 103 4.23 -11.36 -4.34
CA SER A 103 3.09 -10.44 -4.50
C SER A 103 2.14 -10.50 -3.30
N PHE A 104 0.95 -9.90 -3.46
CA PHE A 104 -0.09 -9.90 -2.45
C PHE A 104 -1.36 -10.50 -3.02
N SER A 105 -2.28 -10.87 -2.14
CA SER A 105 -3.65 -11.22 -2.50
C SER A 105 -4.62 -10.39 -1.68
N ALA A 106 -5.75 -10.04 -2.29
CA ALA A 106 -6.84 -9.33 -1.65
C ALA A 106 -7.98 -10.31 -1.41
N CYS A 107 -8.37 -10.51 -0.16
CA CYS A 107 -9.48 -11.39 0.21
C CYS A 107 -10.61 -10.53 0.79
N PRO A 108 -11.89 -10.80 0.46
CA PRO A 108 -13.01 -10.14 1.12
C PRO A 108 -12.92 -10.30 2.64
N ASP A 109 -13.10 -9.22 3.40
CA ASP A 109 -13.07 -9.29 4.86
C ASP A 109 -14.45 -9.57 5.49
N GLY A 110 -15.46 -9.80 4.64
CA GLY A 110 -16.85 -10.01 5.03
C GLY A 110 -17.62 -8.73 5.36
N THR A 111 -17.00 -7.55 5.19
CA THR A 111 -17.62 -6.26 5.45
C THR A 111 -17.88 -5.46 4.17
N SER A 112 -18.68 -4.41 4.31
CA SER A 112 -18.97 -3.47 3.23
C SER A 112 -18.66 -2.05 3.69
N SER A 113 -18.06 -1.28 2.79
CA SER A 113 -17.85 0.15 2.96
C SER A 113 -19.19 0.90 3.08
N PRO A 114 -19.20 2.17 3.54
CA PRO A 114 -20.42 2.98 3.60
C PRO A 114 -21.18 3.13 2.27
N SER A 115 -20.48 2.95 1.14
CA SER A 115 -21.07 2.97 -0.21
C SER A 115 -21.56 1.59 -0.69
N GLY A 116 -21.50 0.57 0.17
CA GLY A 116 -21.97 -0.80 -0.13
C GLY A 116 -20.98 -1.66 -0.92
N GLN A 117 -19.74 -1.20 -1.13
CA GLN A 117 -18.70 -1.98 -1.82
C GLN A 117 -18.02 -2.95 -0.85
N THR A 118 -17.75 -4.18 -1.31
CA THR A 118 -16.98 -5.18 -0.57
C THR A 118 -15.62 -4.62 -0.17
N VAL A 119 -15.26 -4.78 1.10
CA VAL A 119 -13.93 -4.42 1.61
C VAL A 119 -13.01 -5.63 1.51
N TYR A 120 -11.75 -5.36 1.17
CA TYR A 120 -10.74 -6.39 1.01
C TYR A 120 -9.58 -6.15 1.98
N GLN A 121 -9.16 -7.23 2.65
CA GLN A 121 -7.91 -7.28 3.39
C GLN A 121 -6.79 -7.79 2.48
N LEU A 122 -5.63 -7.13 2.54
CA LEU A 122 -4.45 -7.51 1.78
C LEU A 122 -3.60 -8.51 2.58
N PHE A 123 -3.12 -9.54 1.91
CA PHE A 123 -2.28 -10.59 2.48
C PHE A 123 -1.01 -10.77 1.65
N ALA A 124 0.15 -10.92 2.29
CA ALA A 124 1.43 -11.16 1.61
C ALA A 124 1.57 -12.62 1.15
N ASP A 125 1.87 -12.88 -0.12
CA ASP A 125 1.96 -14.24 -0.68
C ASP A 125 3.16 -15.03 -0.17
N ALA A 126 4.12 -14.35 0.46
CA ALA A 126 5.26 -14.98 1.10
C ALA A 126 4.89 -15.73 2.39
N VAL A 127 3.80 -15.34 3.04
CA VAL A 127 3.40 -15.89 4.34
C VAL A 127 2.15 -16.73 4.14
N ARG A 128 2.25 -18.03 4.46
CA ARG A 128 1.12 -18.98 4.51
C ARG A 128 0.10 -18.86 3.35
N PRO A 129 0.54 -18.84 2.07
CA PRO A 129 -0.37 -18.69 0.94
C PRO A 129 -1.42 -19.81 0.84
N GLU A 130 -1.13 -20.99 1.41
CA GLU A 130 -2.03 -22.15 1.45
C GLU A 130 -3.27 -21.95 2.34
N ASP A 131 -3.24 -20.99 3.27
CA ASP A 131 -4.35 -20.71 4.19
C ASP A 131 -5.36 -19.71 3.64
N ARG A 132 -5.26 -19.37 2.35
CA ARG A 132 -6.11 -18.37 1.70
C ARG A 132 -7.44 -18.94 1.25
N GLY A 133 -8.48 -18.13 1.42
CA GLY A 133 -9.80 -18.40 0.87
C GLY A 133 -9.79 -18.49 -0.65
N GLU A 134 -10.74 -19.26 -1.21
CA GLU A 134 -10.90 -19.44 -2.65
C GLU A 134 -11.39 -18.16 -3.36
N ASP A 135 -11.95 -17.21 -2.61
CA ASP A 135 -12.46 -15.92 -3.09
C ASP A 135 -11.41 -14.80 -3.11
N CYS A 136 -10.18 -15.11 -2.69
CA CYS A 136 -9.06 -14.18 -2.79
C CYS A 136 -8.62 -13.95 -4.23
N ILE A 137 -8.33 -12.70 -4.58
CA ILE A 137 -7.78 -12.31 -5.88
C ILE A 137 -6.30 -11.93 -5.74
N GLY A 138 -5.48 -12.40 -6.67
CA GLY A 138 -4.07 -11.99 -6.73
C GLY A 138 -3.95 -10.51 -7.14
N VAL A 139 -3.19 -9.74 -6.37
CA VAL A 139 -2.95 -8.32 -6.63
C VAL A 139 -1.47 -8.01 -6.72
N ARG A 140 -1.14 -7.03 -7.55
CA ARG A 140 0.23 -6.52 -7.68
C ARG A 140 0.23 -5.03 -7.41
N PHE A 141 1.20 -4.59 -6.64
CA PHE A 141 1.41 -3.18 -6.41
C PHE A 141 2.31 -2.62 -7.50
N ALA A 142 1.73 -1.73 -8.31
CA ALA A 142 2.48 -0.87 -9.21
C ALA A 142 2.89 0.40 -8.45
N THR A 143 4.16 0.74 -8.50
CA THR A 143 4.67 1.96 -7.85
C THR A 143 4.98 3.04 -8.87
N ALA A 144 4.65 4.28 -8.54
CA ALA A 144 4.96 5.45 -9.37
C ALA A 144 5.66 6.54 -8.55
N ILE A 145 6.25 7.51 -9.25
CA ILE A 145 6.86 8.69 -8.62
C ILE A 145 5.75 9.56 -8.00
N TRP A 146 5.81 9.78 -6.69
CA TRP A 146 4.91 10.70 -5.98
C TRP A 146 5.55 12.07 -5.77
N ARG A 147 4.83 13.14 -6.13
CA ARG A 147 5.23 14.54 -5.86
C ARG A 147 4.13 15.37 -5.19
N GLY A 148 3.04 14.71 -4.78
CA GLY A 148 1.91 15.37 -4.14
C GLY A 148 2.16 15.71 -2.68
N PRO A 149 1.16 16.30 -2.01
CA PRO A 149 1.24 16.61 -0.59
C PRO A 149 1.37 15.35 0.28
N ILE A 150 1.81 15.55 1.52
CA ILE A 150 1.92 14.52 2.55
C ILE A 150 0.68 14.62 3.44
N ALA A 151 0.08 13.50 3.81
CA ALA A 151 -1.00 13.48 4.80
C ALA A 151 -0.47 13.87 6.19
N TYR A 152 -1.24 14.60 7.00
CA TYR A 152 -0.83 14.97 8.36
C TYR A 152 -2.03 14.93 9.30
N GLU A 153 -1.75 14.71 10.59
CA GLU A 153 -2.74 14.77 11.67
C GLU A 153 -2.10 15.50 12.86
N TYR A 154 -2.81 16.51 13.38
CA TYR A 154 -2.45 17.22 14.61
C TYR A 154 -3.30 16.67 15.75
N VAL A 155 -2.70 16.53 16.94
CA VAL A 155 -3.42 16.19 18.18
C VAL A 155 -3.87 17.47 18.87
#